data_AF-U7PMY7-F1
#
_entry.id   AF-U7PMY7-F1
#
_cell.length_a   1.000
_cell.length_b   1.000
_cell.length_c   1.000
_cell.angle_alpha   90.00
_cell.angle_beta   90.00
_cell.angle_gamma   90.00
#
_symmetry.space_group_name_H-M   'P 1'
#
loop_
_entity.id
_entity.type
_entity.pdbx_description
1 polymer ?
#
loop_
_entity_poly.entity_id
_entity_poly.type
_entity_poly.pdbx_seq_one_letter_code
_entity_poly.pdbx_strand_id
1 'polypeptide(L)'
;MEQTNQATLELLESRVRRVEHLLYGDDGNTPKDADSLPAKPAVDTLADLERRFASLVSNVRVYAELLKIYKSHPSLFQAPPADVPPTQLDRDALRAVVLSYASAFPATASALNAALVDTPVPEAALSAQLVGLVPQMEALAQSQKQLDAEVAGLRGRSERLVRQYYERQALGASNVVASVEARVERAEGQIRRLETAARKAEQESV
;
A
#
# COMPACT_ATOMS: atom_id res chain seq x y z
N MET A 1 47.05 25.34 -44.01
CA MET A 1 46.64 26.56 -43.27
C MET A 1 45.13 26.76 -43.30
N GLU A 2 44.43 26.52 -44.40
CA GLU A 2 42.96 26.69 -44.45
C GLU A 2 42.18 25.65 -43.61
N GLN A 3 42.61 24.38 -43.58
CA GLN A 3 41.92 23.32 -42.83
C GLN A 3 41.89 23.53 -41.31
N THR A 4 42.95 24.10 -40.72
CA THR A 4 42.99 24.42 -39.28
C THR A 4 42.07 25.59 -38.94
N ASN A 5 41.87 26.52 -39.87
CA ASN A 5 40.96 27.65 -39.68
C ASN A 5 39.49 27.20 -39.75
N GLN A 6 39.16 26.23 -40.63
CA GLN A 6 37.81 25.65 -40.69
C GLN A 6 37.49 24.82 -39.45
N ALA A 7 38.40 23.96 -38.99
CA ALA A 7 38.19 23.15 -37.78
C ALA A 7 38.03 24.00 -36.51
N THR A 8 38.74 25.13 -36.41
CA THR A 8 38.57 26.07 -35.29
C THR A 8 37.25 26.82 -35.38
N LEU A 9 36.79 27.18 -36.58
CA LEU A 9 35.49 27.80 -36.79
C LEU A 9 34.34 26.84 -36.42
N GLU A 10 34.41 25.57 -36.85
CA GLU A 10 33.43 24.54 -36.50
C GLU A 10 33.38 24.27 -34.98
N LEU A 11 34.54 24.26 -34.31
CA LEU A 11 34.59 24.11 -32.85
C LEU A 11 33.99 25.33 -32.14
N LEU A 12 34.20 26.54 -32.65
CA LEU A 12 33.55 27.74 -32.12
C LEU A 12 32.04 27.72 -32.36
N GLU A 13 31.60 27.35 -33.56
CA GLU A 13 30.19 27.23 -33.90
C GLU A 13 29.49 26.19 -33.00
N SER A 14 30.08 25.01 -32.81
CA SER A 14 29.53 23.99 -31.92
C SER A 14 29.46 24.45 -30.46
N ARG A 15 30.44 25.25 -29.99
CA ARG A 15 30.42 25.83 -28.65
C ARG A 15 29.37 26.94 -28.52
N VAL A 16 29.22 27.81 -29.51
CA VAL A 16 28.20 28.86 -29.52
C VAL A 16 26.81 28.24 -29.54
N ARG A 17 26.56 27.26 -30.40
CA ARG A 17 25.29 26.50 -30.41
C ARG A 17 25.00 25.83 -29.07
N ARG A 18 26.02 25.29 -28.39
CA ARG A 18 25.85 24.73 -27.04
C ARG A 18 25.49 25.80 -26.01
N VAL A 19 26.11 26.98 -26.06
CA VAL A 19 25.79 28.09 -25.18
C VAL A 19 24.38 28.60 -25.46
N GLU A 20 24.01 28.77 -26.72
CA GLU A 20 22.66 29.16 -27.15
C GLU A 20 21.60 28.16 -26.64
N HIS A 21 21.86 26.86 -26.81
CA HIS A 21 21.01 25.81 -26.27
C HIS A 21 20.89 25.84 -24.74
N LEU A 22 21.96 26.21 -24.01
CA LEU A 22 21.89 26.38 -22.56
C LEU A 22 21.10 27.63 -22.13
N LEU A 23 21.11 28.69 -22.94
CA LEU A 23 20.42 29.95 -22.62
C LEU A 23 18.94 29.93 -23.01
N TYR A 24 18.58 29.24 -24.09
CA TYR A 24 17.21 29.22 -24.63
C TYR A 24 16.51 27.86 -24.46
N GLY A 25 17.26 26.81 -24.10
CA GLY A 25 16.75 25.45 -23.94
C GLY A 25 16.74 24.66 -25.25
N ASP A 26 16.24 23.42 -25.17
CA ASP A 26 16.05 22.55 -26.32
C ASP A 26 14.77 22.95 -27.08
N ASP A 27 14.92 23.39 -28.33
CA ASP A 27 13.79 23.61 -29.27
C ASP A 27 13.15 22.26 -29.71
N GLY A 28 13.53 21.14 -29.10
CA GLY A 28 13.01 19.79 -29.38
C GLY A 28 11.53 19.56 -29.05
N ASN A 29 10.81 20.57 -28.55
CA ASN A 29 9.36 20.51 -28.32
C ASN A 29 8.58 21.63 -29.03
N THR A 30 8.98 22.03 -30.24
CA THR A 30 8.11 22.82 -31.12
C THR A 30 7.17 21.89 -31.91
N PRO A 31 5.84 21.93 -31.68
CA PRO A 31 4.92 21.72 -32.80
C PRO A 31 5.18 22.84 -33.81
N LYS A 32 4.94 22.54 -35.08
CA LYS A 32 5.20 23.33 -36.29
C LYS A 32 4.48 24.70 -36.40
N ASP A 33 4.36 25.47 -35.33
CA ASP A 33 3.75 26.79 -35.37
C ASP A 33 4.81 27.86 -35.08
N ALA A 34 5.29 28.48 -36.16
CA ALA A 34 6.32 29.51 -36.20
C ALA A 34 5.93 30.87 -35.58
N ASP A 35 4.90 30.91 -34.71
CA ASP A 35 4.36 32.15 -34.12
C ASP A 35 4.41 32.20 -32.57
N SER A 36 4.99 31.20 -31.90
CA SER A 36 5.30 31.32 -30.47
C SER A 36 6.80 31.57 -30.27
N LEU A 37 7.16 32.85 -30.13
CA LEU A 37 8.46 33.29 -29.62
C LEU A 37 8.83 32.48 -28.36
N PRO A 38 10.09 32.02 -28.25
CA PRO A 38 10.46 30.91 -27.39
C PRO A 38 10.43 31.28 -25.91
N ALA A 39 10.41 30.22 -25.09
CA ALA A 39 10.48 30.24 -23.64
C ALA A 39 11.39 31.36 -23.09
N LYS A 40 10.91 32.06 -22.04
CA LYS A 40 11.65 33.11 -21.32
C LYS A 40 13.14 32.74 -21.20
N PRO A 41 14.08 33.65 -21.50
CA PRO A 41 15.50 33.34 -21.47
C PRO A 41 15.86 32.73 -20.11
N ALA A 42 16.78 31.77 -20.09
CA ALA A 42 17.16 31.06 -18.86
C ALA A 42 17.54 32.02 -17.71
N VAL A 43 18.03 33.22 -18.05
CA VAL A 43 18.33 34.29 -17.09
C VAL A 43 17.08 34.77 -16.35
N ASP A 44 15.96 34.97 -17.06
CA ASP A 44 14.70 35.42 -16.46
C ASP A 44 14.08 34.31 -15.62
N THR A 45 14.17 33.05 -16.06
CA THR A 45 13.68 31.90 -15.28
C THR A 45 14.53 31.67 -14.03
N LEU A 46 15.84 31.85 -14.11
CA LEU A 46 16.75 31.81 -12.96
C LEU A 46 16.45 32.95 -11.97
N ALA A 47 16.21 34.17 -12.45
CA ALA A 47 15.83 35.29 -11.59
C ALA A 47 14.47 35.05 -10.90
N ASP A 48 13.49 34.49 -11.62
CA ASP A 48 12.20 34.10 -11.05
C ASP A 48 12.36 32.99 -9.99
N LEU A 49 13.21 31.99 -10.24
CA LEU A 49 13.52 30.94 -9.28
C LEU A 49 14.27 31.48 -8.06
N GLU A 50 15.23 32.39 -8.24
CA GLU A 50 15.96 33.02 -7.15
C GLU A 50 15.01 33.81 -6.24
N ARG A 51 14.07 34.57 -6.81
CA ARG A 51 13.02 35.26 -6.04
C ARG A 51 12.15 34.29 -5.24
N ARG A 52 11.77 33.15 -5.84
CA ARG A 52 11.00 32.09 -5.16
C ARG A 52 11.81 31.38 -4.08
N PHE A 53 13.10 31.15 -4.29
CA PHE A 53 13.97 30.58 -3.26
C PHE A 53 14.18 31.56 -2.12
N ALA A 54 14.38 32.86 -2.40
CA ALA A 54 14.50 33.88 -1.38
C ALA A 54 13.21 33.99 -0.54
N SER A 55 12.04 33.90 -1.17
CA SER A 55 10.77 33.86 -0.43
C SER A 55 10.60 32.57 0.38
N LEU A 56 11.03 31.41 -0.14
CA LEU A 56 10.97 30.16 0.59
C LEU A 56 11.90 30.14 1.82
N VAL A 57 13.13 30.65 1.66
CA VAL A 57 14.14 30.72 2.73
C VAL A 57 13.70 31.69 3.84
N SER A 58 13.04 32.79 3.48
CA SER A 58 12.52 33.74 4.47
C SER A 58 11.26 33.24 5.19
N ASN A 59 10.38 32.51 4.50
CA ASN A 59 9.14 32.00 5.09
C ASN A 59 9.34 30.74 5.96
N VAL A 60 10.36 29.93 5.69
CA VAL A 60 10.57 28.63 6.36
C VAL A 60 11.94 28.58 7.02
N ARG A 61 11.95 28.74 8.36
CA ARG A 61 13.16 28.76 9.21
C ARG A 61 14.09 27.56 8.99
N VAL A 62 13.54 26.38 8.67
CA VAL A 62 14.32 25.15 8.45
C VAL A 62 15.29 25.30 7.28
N TYR A 63 14.89 25.96 6.18
CA TYR A 63 15.78 26.17 5.04
C TYR A 63 16.90 27.16 5.35
N ALA A 64 16.64 28.16 6.20
CA ALA A 64 17.68 29.07 6.67
C ALA A 64 18.73 28.33 7.51
N GLU A 65 18.30 27.42 8.40
CA GLU A 65 19.22 26.57 9.17
C GLU A 65 19.97 25.58 8.27
N LEU A 66 19.29 24.91 7.32
CA LEU A 66 19.94 24.04 6.33
C LEU A 66 20.99 24.79 5.51
N LEU A 67 20.72 26.03 5.08
CA LEU A 67 21.69 26.85 4.36
C LEU A 67 22.89 27.23 5.23
N LYS A 68 22.69 27.48 6.53
CA LYS A 68 23.82 27.69 7.48
C LYS A 68 24.63 26.40 7.64
N ILE A 69 23.98 25.25 7.76
CA ILE A 69 24.65 23.95 7.86
C ILE A 69 25.42 23.66 6.57
N TYR A 70 24.82 23.87 5.40
CA TYR A 70 25.47 23.70 4.10
C TYR A 70 26.69 24.62 3.94
N LYS A 71 26.59 25.89 4.35
CA LYS A 71 27.72 26.83 4.29
C LYS A 71 28.86 26.47 5.24
N SER A 72 28.54 25.94 6.43
CA SER A 72 29.54 25.53 7.42
C SER A 72 30.15 24.17 7.11
N HIS A 73 29.38 23.24 6.55
CA HIS A 73 29.75 21.87 6.28
C HIS A 73 29.24 21.41 4.91
N PRO A 74 29.78 21.96 3.80
CA PRO A 74 29.34 21.59 2.45
C PRO A 74 29.57 20.09 2.15
N SER A 75 30.54 19.50 2.85
CA SER A 75 30.92 18.09 2.74
C SER A 75 29.88 17.11 3.32
N LEU A 76 28.85 17.58 4.04
CA LEU A 76 27.72 16.74 4.45
C LEU A 76 26.75 16.44 3.31
N PHE A 77 26.71 17.31 2.29
CA PHE A 77 25.73 17.24 1.20
C PHE A 77 26.36 16.83 -0.13
N GLN A 78 27.68 16.90 -0.26
CA GLN A 78 28.42 16.35 -1.38
C GLN A 78 29.19 15.12 -0.90
N ALA A 79 28.72 13.94 -1.29
CA ALA A 79 29.47 12.72 -1.10
C ALA A 79 30.81 12.85 -1.86
N PRO A 80 31.97 12.74 -1.18
CA PRO A 80 33.24 12.75 -1.87
C PRO A 80 33.29 11.57 -2.87
N PRO A 81 33.95 11.74 -4.03
CA PRO A 81 34.14 10.65 -4.97
C PRO A 81 34.84 9.48 -4.28
N ALA A 82 34.44 8.25 -4.60
CA ALA A 82 34.79 7.03 -3.86
C ALA A 82 36.30 6.81 -3.64
N ASP A 83 37.15 7.43 -4.46
CA ASP A 83 38.62 7.34 -4.37
C ASP A 83 39.26 8.27 -3.33
N VAL A 84 38.52 9.24 -2.77
CA VAL A 84 39.07 10.20 -1.81
C VAL A 84 38.54 9.90 -0.41
N PRO A 85 39.40 9.42 0.53
CA PRO A 85 38.96 9.12 1.88
C PRO A 85 38.47 10.39 2.58
N PRO A 86 37.44 10.29 3.45
CA PRO A 86 36.81 11.46 4.06
C PRO A 86 37.84 12.27 4.87
N THR A 87 38.12 13.49 4.43
CA THR A 87 39.13 14.41 4.99
C THR A 87 38.67 15.15 6.24
N GLN A 88 37.47 14.85 6.73
CA GLN A 88 36.81 15.59 7.81
C GLN A 88 37.36 15.25 9.20
N LEU A 89 38.01 14.09 9.33
CA LEU A 89 38.56 13.59 10.60
C LEU A 89 40.07 13.56 10.51
N ASP A 90 40.73 14.09 11.54
CA ASP A 90 42.17 13.94 11.72
C ASP A 90 42.55 12.45 11.75
N ARG A 91 43.73 12.09 11.26
CA ARG A 91 44.15 10.68 11.14
C ARG A 91 44.09 9.95 12.46
N ASP A 92 44.37 10.63 13.57
CA ASP A 92 44.30 10.03 14.90
C ASP A 92 42.85 9.77 15.34
N ALA A 93 41.89 10.60 14.93
CA ALA A 93 40.47 10.35 15.15
C ALA A 93 39.97 9.14 14.32
N LEU A 94 40.42 9.02 13.05
CA LEU A 94 40.11 7.85 12.23
C LEU A 94 40.67 6.55 12.85
N ARG A 95 41.91 6.58 13.35
CA ARG A 95 42.51 5.46 14.06
C ARG A 95 41.73 5.10 15.32
N ALA A 96 41.34 6.09 16.12
CA ALA A 96 40.53 5.86 17.31
C ALA A 96 39.19 5.20 16.98
N VAL A 97 38.51 5.65 15.91
CA VAL A 97 37.26 5.03 15.44
C VAL A 97 37.51 3.59 15.00
N VAL A 98 38.48 3.34 14.13
CA VAL A 98 38.79 1.97 13.68
C VAL A 98 39.16 1.05 14.85
N LEU A 99 39.95 1.54 15.81
CA LEU A 99 40.32 0.78 17.01
C LEU A 99 39.11 0.52 17.92
N SER A 100 38.17 1.46 18.02
CA SER A 100 36.92 1.25 18.77
C SER A 100 36.04 0.16 18.17
N TYR A 101 36.04 0.02 16.84
CA TYR A 101 35.32 -1.05 16.12
C TYR A 101 36.15 -2.33 15.91
N ALA A 102 37.43 -2.35 16.30
CA ALA A 102 38.35 -3.44 15.99
C ALA A 102 37.86 -4.80 16.52
N SER A 103 37.23 -4.83 17.70
CA SER A 103 36.67 -6.06 18.28
C SER A 103 35.36 -6.50 17.63
N ALA A 104 34.65 -5.60 16.94
CA ALA A 104 33.39 -5.92 16.26
C ALA A 104 33.63 -6.69 14.96
N PHE A 105 34.73 -6.44 14.24
CA PHE A 105 35.03 -7.15 12.99
C PHE A 105 35.18 -8.67 13.13
N PRO A 106 35.98 -9.21 14.07
CA PRO A 106 36.05 -10.66 14.25
C PRO A 106 34.74 -11.22 14.80
N ALA A 107 33.98 -10.46 15.60
CA ALA A 107 32.68 -10.89 16.10
C ALA A 107 31.65 -11.02 14.96
N THR A 108 31.57 -10.05 14.06
CA THR A 108 30.65 -10.11 12.90
C THR A 108 31.10 -11.16 11.88
N ALA A 109 32.41 -11.32 11.65
CA ALA A 109 32.93 -12.39 10.81
C ALA A 109 32.59 -13.77 11.39
N SER A 110 32.75 -13.95 12.70
CA SER A 110 32.38 -15.20 13.38
C SER A 110 30.87 -15.43 13.35
N ALA A 111 30.05 -14.39 13.51
CA ALA A 111 28.60 -14.50 13.44
C ALA A 111 28.10 -14.84 12.03
N LEU A 112 28.68 -14.22 10.99
CA LEU A 112 28.39 -14.55 9.59
C LEU A 112 28.82 -15.98 9.26
N ASN A 113 29.98 -16.41 9.76
CA ASN A 113 30.46 -17.77 9.55
C ASN A 113 29.58 -18.80 10.28
N ALA A 114 29.20 -18.53 11.53
CA ALA A 114 28.27 -19.37 12.29
C ALA A 114 26.91 -19.44 11.57
N ALA A 115 26.36 -18.32 11.13
CA ALA A 115 25.11 -18.30 10.39
C ALA A 115 25.18 -19.11 9.09
N LEU A 116 26.27 -18.98 8.32
CA LEU A 116 26.45 -19.70 7.06
C LEU A 116 26.67 -21.21 7.26
N VAL A 117 27.28 -21.61 8.37
CA VAL A 117 27.54 -23.02 8.72
C VAL A 117 26.30 -23.67 9.34
N ASP A 118 25.63 -22.99 10.26
CA ASP A 118 24.48 -23.52 11.01
C ASP A 118 23.19 -23.49 10.20
N THR A 119 23.08 -22.59 9.21
CA THR A 119 21.95 -22.56 8.28
C THR A 119 22.42 -22.89 6.87
N PRO A 120 22.35 -24.16 6.44
CA PRO A 120 22.65 -24.49 5.06
C PRO A 120 21.64 -23.75 4.17
N VAL A 121 22.14 -22.84 3.33
CA VAL A 121 21.32 -22.17 2.32
C VAL A 121 20.68 -23.27 1.48
N PRO A 122 19.34 -23.38 1.44
CA PRO A 122 18.68 -24.46 0.72
C PRO A 122 19.09 -24.39 -0.76
N GLU A 123 19.27 -25.56 -1.39
CA GLU A 123 19.69 -25.64 -2.78
C GLU A 123 18.78 -24.76 -3.66
N ALA A 124 19.40 -23.89 -4.45
CA ALA A 124 18.68 -22.95 -5.31
C ALA A 124 17.68 -23.69 -6.23
N ALA A 125 18.01 -24.91 -6.65
CA ALA A 125 17.14 -25.77 -7.44
C ALA A 125 15.81 -26.12 -6.72
N LEU A 126 15.85 -26.45 -5.42
CA LEU A 126 14.65 -26.74 -4.64
C LEU A 126 13.80 -25.48 -4.46
N SER A 127 14.44 -24.33 -4.19
CA SER A 127 13.71 -23.07 -4.08
C SER A 127 13.04 -22.66 -5.40
N ALA A 128 13.71 -22.88 -6.54
CA ALA A 128 13.15 -22.64 -7.86
C ALA A 128 11.97 -23.58 -8.18
N GLN A 129 12.04 -24.84 -7.76
CA GLN A 129 10.92 -25.78 -7.90
C GLN A 129 9.70 -25.34 -7.09
N LEU A 130 9.90 -24.84 -5.85
CA LEU A 130 8.81 -24.28 -5.04
C LEU A 130 8.17 -23.07 -5.72
N VAL A 131 8.97 -22.18 -6.30
CA VAL A 131 8.46 -21.04 -7.09
C VAL A 131 7.68 -21.53 -8.32
N GLY A 132 8.14 -22.60 -8.97
CA GLY A 132 7.44 -23.23 -10.09
C GLY A 132 6.06 -23.82 -9.75
N LEU A 133 5.79 -24.14 -8.48
CA LEU A 133 4.50 -24.66 -8.02
C LEU A 133 3.46 -23.56 -7.73
N VAL A 134 3.88 -22.29 -7.62
CA VAL A 134 3.00 -21.13 -7.39
C VAL A 134 1.78 -21.09 -8.32
N PRO A 135 1.92 -21.19 -9.67
CA PRO A 135 0.76 -21.15 -10.56
C PRO A 135 -0.23 -22.30 -10.33
N GLN A 136 0.25 -23.49 -9.94
CA GLN A 136 -0.63 -24.61 -9.62
C GLN A 136 -1.41 -24.36 -8.33
N MET A 137 -0.75 -23.78 -7.31
CA MET A 137 -1.42 -23.39 -6.07
C MET A 137 -2.48 -22.31 -6.32
N GLU A 138 -2.20 -21.34 -7.19
CA GLU A 138 -3.17 -20.31 -7.57
C GLU A 138 -4.38 -20.89 -8.31
N ALA A 139 -4.15 -21.83 -9.23
CA ALA A 139 -5.24 -22.53 -9.93
C ALA A 139 -6.12 -23.34 -8.96
N LEU A 140 -5.51 -24.04 -7.99
CA LEU A 140 -6.24 -24.75 -6.94
C LEU A 140 -6.99 -23.80 -6.00
N ALA A 141 -6.40 -22.65 -5.65
CA ALA A 141 -7.07 -21.64 -4.84
C ALA A 141 -8.30 -21.05 -5.56
N GLN A 142 -8.23 -20.90 -6.88
CA GLN A 142 -9.37 -20.45 -7.69
C GLN A 142 -10.49 -21.51 -7.74
N SER A 143 -10.14 -22.80 -7.94
CA SER A 143 -11.14 -23.86 -7.94
C SER A 143 -11.79 -24.03 -6.56
N GLN A 144 -11.02 -23.88 -5.47
CA GLN A 144 -11.57 -23.90 -4.11
C GLN A 144 -12.60 -22.79 -3.90
N LYS A 145 -12.31 -21.56 -4.35
CA LYS A 145 -13.28 -20.45 -4.26
C LYS A 145 -14.56 -20.72 -5.05
N GLN A 146 -14.47 -21.38 -6.20
CA GLN A 146 -15.64 -21.76 -7.00
C GLN A 146 -16.49 -22.81 -6.27
N LEU A 147 -15.86 -23.83 -5.70
CA LEU A 147 -16.55 -24.85 -4.90
C LEU A 147 -17.22 -24.25 -3.67
N ASP A 148 -16.54 -23.36 -2.95
CA ASP A 148 -17.12 -22.69 -1.78
C ASP A 148 -18.36 -21.85 -2.14
N ALA A 149 -18.33 -21.17 -3.29
CA ALA A 149 -19.47 -20.42 -3.80
C ALA A 149 -20.64 -21.34 -4.19
N GLU A 150 -20.35 -22.48 -4.84
CA GLU A 150 -21.37 -23.47 -5.18
C GLU A 150 -22.01 -24.08 -3.93
N VAL A 151 -21.19 -24.48 -2.96
CA VAL A 151 -21.66 -25.05 -1.69
C VAL A 151 -22.50 -24.02 -0.91
N ALA A 152 -22.10 -22.76 -0.88
CA ALA A 152 -22.90 -21.69 -0.27
C ALA A 152 -24.25 -21.52 -0.99
N GLY A 153 -24.26 -21.54 -2.33
CA GLY A 153 -25.48 -21.49 -3.13
C GLY A 153 -26.40 -22.70 -2.93
N LEU A 154 -25.84 -23.90 -2.79
CA LEU A 154 -26.58 -25.13 -2.46
C LEU A 154 -27.18 -25.06 -1.07
N ARG A 155 -26.42 -24.61 -0.06
CA ARG A 155 -26.90 -24.40 1.31
C ARG A 155 -28.05 -23.41 1.37
N GLY A 156 -27.95 -22.27 0.68
CA GLY A 156 -29.03 -21.29 0.63
C GLY A 156 -30.29 -21.78 -0.11
N ARG A 157 -30.16 -22.72 -1.05
CA ARG A 157 -31.32 -23.38 -1.69
C ARG A 157 -31.93 -24.44 -0.79
N SER A 158 -31.12 -25.27 -0.13
CA SER A 158 -31.63 -26.29 0.78
C SER A 158 -32.30 -25.68 2.00
N GLU A 159 -31.75 -24.61 2.56
CA GLU A 159 -32.36 -23.87 3.68
C GLU A 159 -33.74 -23.35 3.29
N ARG A 160 -33.88 -22.72 2.12
CA ARG A 160 -35.17 -22.22 1.64
C ARG A 160 -36.21 -23.32 1.48
N LEU A 161 -35.83 -24.45 0.89
CA LEU A 161 -36.74 -25.59 0.74
C LEU A 161 -37.18 -26.16 2.09
N VAL A 162 -36.23 -26.34 3.01
CA VAL A 162 -36.50 -26.83 4.37
C VAL A 162 -37.40 -25.85 5.11
N ARG A 163 -37.12 -24.56 5.03
CA ARG A 163 -37.94 -23.51 5.66
C ARG A 163 -39.37 -23.50 5.13
N GLN A 164 -39.55 -23.54 3.81
CA GLN A 164 -40.88 -23.60 3.20
C GLN A 164 -41.66 -24.84 3.62
N TYR A 165 -40.99 -26.00 3.71
CA TYR A 165 -41.60 -27.23 4.17
C TYR A 165 -42.06 -27.12 5.64
N TYR A 166 -41.21 -26.61 6.53
CA TYR A 166 -41.57 -26.39 7.94
C TYR A 166 -42.68 -25.35 8.11
N GLU A 167 -42.61 -24.22 7.40
CA GLU A 167 -43.65 -23.18 7.47
C GLU A 167 -45.01 -23.73 6.99
N ARG A 168 -45.03 -24.51 5.89
CA ARG A 168 -46.28 -25.04 5.36
C ARG A 168 -46.85 -26.17 6.21
N GLN A 169 -46.03 -27.13 6.62
CA GLN A 169 -46.51 -28.33 7.29
C GLN A 169 -46.62 -28.15 8.80
N ALA A 170 -45.55 -27.69 9.46
CA ALA A 170 -45.52 -27.62 10.91
C ALA A 170 -46.36 -26.44 11.44
N LEU A 171 -46.18 -25.22 10.89
CA LEU A 171 -47.00 -24.08 11.31
C LEU A 171 -48.44 -24.19 10.80
N GLY A 172 -48.65 -24.75 9.60
CA GLY A 172 -49.99 -25.03 9.10
C GLY A 172 -50.76 -25.98 10.01
N ALA A 173 -50.16 -27.11 10.38
CA ALA A 173 -50.79 -28.08 11.27
C ALA A 173 -50.99 -27.51 12.68
N SER A 174 -50.00 -26.78 13.23
CA SER A 174 -50.12 -26.19 14.57
C SER A 174 -51.23 -25.14 14.63
N ASN A 175 -51.40 -24.31 13.60
CA ASN A 175 -52.48 -23.33 13.53
C ASN A 175 -53.86 -24.01 13.52
N VAL A 176 -54.01 -25.13 12.80
CA VAL A 176 -55.27 -25.88 12.79
C VAL A 176 -55.55 -26.47 14.17
N VAL A 177 -54.56 -27.12 14.80
CA VAL A 177 -54.69 -27.69 16.15
C VAL A 177 -55.04 -26.59 17.16
N ALA A 178 -54.31 -25.47 17.17
CA ALA A 178 -54.58 -24.34 18.05
C ALA A 178 -55.97 -23.73 17.82
N SER A 179 -56.45 -23.68 16.57
CA SER A 179 -57.81 -23.19 16.27
C SER A 179 -58.90 -24.11 16.82
N VAL A 180 -58.68 -25.44 16.77
CA VAL A 180 -59.60 -26.44 17.32
C VAL A 180 -59.57 -26.38 18.84
N GLU A 181 -58.39 -26.33 19.45
CA GLU A 181 -58.21 -26.16 20.89
C GLU A 181 -58.94 -24.91 21.39
N ALA A 182 -58.74 -23.76 20.75
CA ALA A 182 -59.44 -22.52 21.12
C ALA A 182 -60.98 -22.62 20.97
N ARG A 183 -61.50 -23.44 20.06
CA ARG A 183 -62.95 -23.70 19.94
C ARG A 183 -63.45 -24.62 21.05
N VAL A 184 -62.68 -25.65 21.40
CA VAL A 184 -62.98 -26.57 22.50
C VAL A 184 -62.97 -25.82 23.81
N GLU A 185 -61.96 -25.00 24.08
CA GLU A 185 -61.89 -24.15 25.28
C GLU A 185 -63.09 -23.20 25.39
N ARG A 186 -63.53 -22.61 24.28
CA ARG A 186 -64.74 -21.76 24.28
C ARG A 186 -66.00 -22.56 24.61
N ALA A 187 -66.15 -23.76 24.06
CA ALA A 187 -67.28 -24.63 24.35
C ALA A 187 -67.25 -25.11 25.81
N GLU A 188 -66.10 -25.56 26.31
CA GLU A 188 -65.92 -25.93 27.71
C GLU A 188 -66.19 -24.75 28.65
N GLY A 189 -65.73 -23.55 28.30
CA GLY A 189 -66.00 -22.33 29.07
C GLY A 189 -67.49 -22.02 29.15
N GLN A 190 -68.26 -22.25 28.08
CA GLN A 190 -69.71 -22.11 28.08
C GLN A 190 -70.39 -23.16 28.97
N ILE A 191 -69.96 -24.43 28.88
CA ILE A 191 -70.48 -25.52 29.71
C ILE A 191 -70.21 -25.22 31.20
N ARG A 192 -68.98 -24.84 31.56
CA ARG A 192 -68.63 -24.48 32.95
C ARG A 192 -69.47 -23.31 33.47
N ARG A 193 -69.78 -22.31 32.63
CA ARG A 193 -70.67 -21.19 33.01
C ARG A 193 -72.11 -21.66 33.26
N LEU A 194 -72.64 -22.56 32.43
CA LEU A 194 -73.97 -23.12 32.61
C LEU A 194 -74.04 -24.02 33.85
N GLU A 195 -73.04 -24.88 34.06
CA GLU A 195 -72.95 -25.74 35.25
C GLU A 195 -72.84 -24.91 36.53
N THR A 196 -72.03 -23.86 36.54
CA THR A 196 -71.91 -22.98 37.72
C THR A 196 -73.19 -22.18 37.97
N ALA A 197 -73.93 -21.76 36.93
CA ALA A 197 -75.23 -21.12 37.09
C ALA A 197 -76.29 -22.11 37.61
N ALA A 198 -76.31 -23.34 37.09
CA ALA A 198 -77.23 -24.40 37.53
C ALA A 198 -76.98 -24.76 39.01
N ARG A 199 -75.72 -24.96 39.41
CA ARG A 199 -75.36 -25.24 40.81
C ARG A 199 -75.75 -24.11 41.76
N LYS A 200 -75.63 -22.86 41.33
CA LYS A 200 -76.08 -21.70 42.15
C LYS A 200 -77.59 -21.68 42.29
N ALA A 201 -78.33 -21.91 41.21
CA ALA A 201 -79.79 -21.99 41.27
C ALA A 201 -80.27 -23.14 42.17
N GLU A 202 -79.59 -24.29 42.14
CA GLU A 202 -79.86 -25.40 43.07
C GLU A 202 -79.59 -25.00 44.52
N GLN A 203 -78.48 -24.29 44.81
CA GLN A 203 -78.17 -23.81 46.16
C GLN A 203 -79.13 -22.73 46.68
N GLU A 204 -79.69 -21.89 45.80
CA GLU A 204 -80.70 -20.90 46.19
C GLU A 204 -82.10 -21.51 46.40
N SER A 205 -82.31 -22.75 45.95
CA SER A 205 -83.57 -23.50 46.11
C SER A 205 -83.63 -24.39 47.37
N VAL A 206 -82.58 -24.39 48.19
CA VAL A 206 -82.45 -25.12 49.46
C VAL A 206 -82.37 -24.14 50.62
#